data_AF-A0AAV5MIU0-F1
#
_entry.id   AF-A0AAV5MIU0-F1
#
_cell.length_a   1.000
_cell.length_b   1.000
_cell.length_c   1.000
_cell.angle_alpha   90.00
_cell.angle_beta   90.00
_cell.angle_gamma   90.00
#
_symmetry.space_group_name_H-M   'P 1'
#
loop_
_entity.id
_entity.type
_entity.pdbx_description
1 polymer ?
#
loop_
_entity_poly.entity_id
_entity_poly.type
_entity_poly.pdbx_seq_one_letter_code
_entity_poly.pdbx_strand_id
1 'polypeptide(L)'
;MSSMTFLSHLNLSYNDLSGSIPSTNQFQTFNDPSIFEGNPKLCGAPLQINCSIHRSDAPDDKTDKGRNGENIWFYIGVVSGFVVGFWAVLGTLVIKRSWRHAYFRFVEEMTDRICVFTVVKATCLQKMLKGERS
;
A
#
# COMPACT_ATOMS: atom_id res chain seq x y z
N MET A 1 34.46 26.93 26.65
CA MET A 1 33.44 25.98 27.12
C MET A 1 32.22 26.79 27.54
N SER A 2 31.18 26.82 26.72
CA SER A 2 29.98 27.62 26.99
C SER A 2 29.04 26.81 27.90
N SER A 3 29.09 27.08 29.19
CA SER A 3 28.13 26.56 30.18
C SER A 3 26.93 27.52 30.20
N MET A 4 25.93 27.27 29.37
CA MET A 4 24.68 28.03 29.37
C MET A 4 23.82 27.55 30.53
N THR A 5 23.86 28.20 31.69
CA THR A 5 23.33 27.65 32.96
C THR A 5 21.82 27.79 33.18
N PHE A 6 21.04 28.46 32.33
CA PHE A 6 19.58 28.60 32.56
C PHE A 6 18.79 28.60 31.24
N LEU A 7 18.21 27.45 30.90
CA LEU A 7 17.07 27.35 29.99
C LEU A 7 15.83 27.17 30.86
N SER A 8 14.90 28.12 30.82
CA SER A 8 13.66 28.09 31.63
C SER A 8 12.51 27.39 30.92
N HIS A 9 12.49 27.43 29.58
CA HIS A 9 11.47 26.81 28.75
C HIS A 9 12.12 26.22 27.51
N LEU A 10 12.00 24.92 27.34
CA LEU A 10 12.44 24.17 26.17
C LEU A 10 11.20 23.45 25.64
N ASN A 11 10.87 23.64 24.36
CA ASN A 11 9.81 22.87 23.70
C ASN A 11 10.43 22.22 22.46
N LEU A 12 10.51 20.89 22.46
CA LEU A 12 11.02 20.08 21.37
C LEU A 12 9.91 19.22 20.75
N SER A 13 8.65 19.53 21.06
CA SER A 13 7.51 18.75 20.58
C SER A 13 7.41 18.83 19.06
N TYR A 14 6.87 17.78 18.45
CA TYR A 14 6.61 17.67 17.01
C TYR A 14 7.82 17.99 16.14
N ASN A 15 9.00 17.50 16.54
CA ASN A 15 10.18 17.50 15.70
C ASN A 15 10.49 16.06 15.23
N ASP A 16 11.42 15.94 14.29
CA ASP A 16 11.93 14.64 13.82
C ASP A 16 13.19 14.20 14.61
N LEU A 17 13.21 14.45 15.92
CA LEU A 17 14.36 14.05 16.75
C LEU A 17 14.41 12.53 16.95
N SER A 18 15.61 12.01 17.08
CA SER A 18 15.86 10.57 17.24
C SER A 18 16.96 10.28 18.24
N GLY A 19 16.90 9.11 18.87
CA GLY A 19 17.91 8.63 19.81
C GLY A 19 17.52 8.80 21.28
N SER A 20 18.49 8.58 22.17
CA SER A 20 18.26 8.64 23.61
C SER A 20 18.28 10.08 24.11
N ILE A 21 17.28 10.45 24.92
CA ILE A 21 17.23 11.76 25.57
C ILE A 21 18.41 11.87 26.56
N PRO A 22 19.32 12.83 26.38
CA PRO A 22 20.49 12.96 27.25
C PRO A 22 20.07 13.36 28.66
N SER A 23 20.42 12.55 29.66
CA SER A 23 20.07 12.79 31.09
C SER A 23 20.97 13.82 31.79
N THR A 24 21.57 14.75 31.06
CA THR A 24 22.48 15.76 31.61
C THR A 24 21.69 16.79 32.44
N ASN A 25 22.31 17.34 33.49
CA ASN A 25 21.71 18.14 34.57
C ASN A 25 20.65 19.20 34.18
N GLN A 26 20.68 19.78 32.96
CA GLN A 26 19.66 20.74 32.52
C GLN A 26 18.40 20.09 31.93
N PHE A 27 18.55 18.92 31.33
CA PHE A 27 17.44 18.13 30.79
C PHE A 27 16.64 17.43 31.89
N GLN A 28 17.24 17.19 33.06
CA GLN A 28 16.53 16.66 34.24
C GLN A 28 15.48 17.63 34.80
N THR A 29 15.69 18.95 34.66
CA THR A 29 14.71 19.96 35.09
C THR A 29 13.45 19.92 34.21
N PHE A 30 13.58 19.46 32.97
CA PHE A 30 12.48 19.27 32.03
C PHE A 30 11.90 17.86 32.16
N ASN A 31 11.22 17.61 33.28
CA ASN A 31 10.57 16.33 33.56
C ASN A 31 9.19 16.17 32.88
N ASP A 32 8.74 17.19 32.14
CA ASP A 32 7.48 17.15 31.43
C ASP A 32 7.61 16.41 30.08
N PRO A 33 6.91 15.28 29.89
CA PRO A 33 6.99 14.50 28.64
C PRO A 33 6.39 15.24 27.44
N SER A 34 5.53 16.25 27.66
CA SER A 34 4.93 17.08 26.60
C SER A 34 5.96 17.85 25.78
N ILE A 35 7.11 18.18 26.39
CA ILE A 35 8.23 18.87 25.72
C ILE A 35 8.82 18.03 24.59
N PHE A 36 8.67 16.71 24.65
CA PHE A 36 9.24 15.76 23.68
C PHE A 36 8.16 15.01 22.89
N GLU A 37 6.89 15.36 23.08
CA GLU A 37 5.75 14.75 22.41
C GLU A 37 5.87 14.90 20.88
N GLY A 38 5.32 13.96 20.10
CA GLY A 38 5.35 14.05 18.64
C GLY A 38 6.70 13.72 17.99
N ASN A 39 7.68 13.21 18.73
CA ASN A 39 8.96 12.72 18.21
C ASN A 39 9.03 11.17 18.33
N PRO A 40 8.59 10.40 17.32
CA PRO A 40 8.39 8.95 17.45
C PRO A 40 9.70 8.13 17.60
N LYS A 41 10.86 8.73 17.32
CA LYS A 41 12.17 8.08 17.36
C LYS A 41 13.00 8.41 18.61
N LEU A 42 12.43 9.18 19.56
CA LEU A 42 13.06 9.45 20.85
C LEU A 42 12.76 8.34 21.86
N CYS A 43 13.72 8.05 22.72
CA CYS A 43 13.59 7.07 23.79
C CYS A 43 14.33 7.53 25.07
N GLY A 44 13.93 7.00 26.24
CA GLY A 44 14.48 7.35 27.55
C GLY A 44 13.60 8.32 28.35
N ALA A 45 13.87 8.45 29.65
CA ALA A 45 13.11 9.32 30.55
C ALA A 45 13.17 10.80 30.11
N PRO A 46 12.07 11.58 30.21
CA PRO A 46 10.78 11.26 30.87
C PRO A 46 9.77 10.47 30.02
N LEU A 47 10.11 10.02 28.80
CA LEU A 47 9.22 9.21 27.97
C LEU A 47 9.22 7.75 28.44
N GLN A 48 8.06 7.09 28.34
CA GLN A 48 7.90 5.66 28.68
C GLN A 48 8.54 4.70 27.66
N ILE A 49 9.11 5.22 26.56
CA ILE A 49 9.75 4.43 25.50
C ILE A 49 11.17 4.10 25.94
N ASN A 50 11.41 2.83 26.31
CA ASN A 50 12.73 2.36 26.73
C ASN A 50 13.64 2.09 25.52
N CYS A 51 14.83 2.70 25.49
CA CYS A 51 15.85 2.48 24.45
C CYS A 51 16.41 1.04 24.40
N SER A 52 16.03 0.17 25.35
CA SER A 52 16.46 -1.23 25.39
C SER A 52 15.63 -2.14 24.48
N ILE A 53 14.46 -1.71 23.99
CA ILE A 53 13.61 -2.50 23.10
C ILE A 53 14.00 -2.18 21.64
N HIS A 54 15.23 -2.52 21.26
CA HIS A 54 15.62 -2.53 19.85
C HIS A 54 16.65 -3.63 19.55
N ARG A 55 16.49 -4.78 20.21
CA ARG A 55 17.23 -6.03 19.91
C ARG A 55 16.33 -7.27 20.06
N SER A 56 15.12 -7.19 19.53
CA SER A 56 14.33 -8.38 19.29
C SER A 56 13.87 -8.31 17.85
N ASP A 57 14.31 -9.31 17.08
CA ASP A 57 13.91 -9.60 15.72
C ASP A 57 12.41 -9.39 15.51
N ALA A 58 12.06 -8.27 14.89
CA ALA A 58 10.80 -8.08 14.23
C ALA A 58 11.16 -7.69 12.79
N PRO A 59 10.58 -8.34 11.76
CA PRO A 59 10.78 -7.88 10.41
C PRO A 59 10.32 -6.43 10.37
N ASP A 60 11.19 -5.59 9.82
CA ASP A 60 11.04 -4.18 9.52
C ASP A 60 9.76 -3.98 8.68
N ASP A 61 8.59 -3.99 9.32
CA ASP A 61 7.38 -3.40 8.76
C ASP A 61 7.54 -1.89 8.91
N LYS A 62 8.41 -1.31 8.08
CA LYS A 62 8.26 0.09 7.67
C LYS A 62 6.98 0.19 6.88
N THR A 63 5.84 0.14 7.57
CA THR A 63 4.69 0.84 7.08
C THR A 63 4.45 2.05 7.95
N ASP A 64 4.83 3.18 7.39
CA ASP A 64 4.18 4.47 7.57
C ASP A 64 2.64 4.25 7.43
N LYS A 65 2.00 3.89 8.55
CA LYS A 65 0.56 3.56 8.66
C LYS A 65 -0.13 4.61 9.53
N GLY A 66 0.10 5.88 9.26
CA GLY A 66 -0.73 6.96 9.81
C GLY A 66 -2.02 7.20 9.02
N ARG A 67 -2.09 6.79 7.74
CA ARG A 67 -3.28 7.05 6.90
C ARG A 67 -3.48 6.09 5.73
N ASN A 68 -2.61 5.08 5.57
CA ASN A 68 -2.61 4.18 4.41
C ASN A 68 -2.98 2.72 4.75
N GLY A 69 -2.93 2.31 6.02
CA GLY A 69 -3.21 0.92 6.42
C GLY A 69 -4.67 0.51 6.28
N GLU A 70 -5.58 1.44 6.56
CA GLU A 70 -7.04 1.23 6.45
C GLU A 70 -7.47 1.01 4.99
N ASN A 71 -6.85 1.73 4.05
CA ASN A 71 -7.11 1.58 2.61
C ASN A 71 -6.60 0.25 2.06
N ILE A 72 -5.47 -0.25 2.57
CA ILE A 72 -4.88 -1.52 2.14
C ILE A 72 -5.77 -2.69 2.56
N TRP A 73 -6.25 -2.71 3.81
CA TRP A 73 -7.13 -3.77 4.28
C TRP A 73 -8.47 -3.80 3.51
N PHE A 74 -9.04 -2.62 3.24
CA PHE A 74 -10.23 -2.50 2.40
C PHE A 74 -9.98 -3.01 0.98
N TYR A 75 -8.86 -2.62 0.37
CA TYR A 75 -8.48 -3.07 -0.97
C TYR A 75 -8.29 -4.59 -1.06
N ILE A 76 -7.62 -5.20 -0.08
CA ILE A 76 -7.47 -6.66 0.02
C ILE A 76 -8.84 -7.33 0.15
N GLY A 77 -9.74 -6.76 0.95
CA GLY A 77 -11.13 -7.24 1.08
C GLY A 77 -11.89 -7.19 -0.26
N VAL A 78 -11.80 -6.08 -0.99
CA VAL A 78 -12.44 -5.90 -2.30
C VAL A 78 -11.87 -6.89 -3.33
N VAL A 79 -10.54 -6.99 -3.44
CA VAL A 79 -9.89 -7.89 -4.40
C VAL A 79 -10.20 -9.35 -4.08
N SER A 80 -10.09 -9.76 -2.82
CA SER A 80 -10.41 -11.13 -2.42
C SER A 80 -11.88 -11.47 -2.63
N GLY A 81 -12.79 -10.54 -2.33
CA GLY A 81 -14.22 -10.71 -2.59
C GLY A 81 -14.52 -10.84 -4.09
N PHE A 82 -13.88 -10.02 -4.93
CA PHE A 82 -14.02 -10.12 -6.38
C PHE A 82 -13.52 -11.47 -6.90
N VAL A 83 -12.34 -11.91 -6.47
CA VAL A 83 -11.76 -13.20 -6.85
C VAL A 83 -12.71 -14.33 -6.46
N VAL A 84 -13.12 -14.42 -5.19
CA VAL A 84 -14.02 -15.49 -4.71
C VAL A 84 -15.37 -15.46 -5.43
N GLY A 85 -15.98 -14.28 -5.57
CA GLY A 85 -17.26 -14.13 -6.26
C GLY A 85 -17.18 -14.50 -7.74
N PHE A 86 -16.14 -14.05 -8.43
CA PHE A 86 -15.89 -14.37 -9.83
C PHE A 86 -15.69 -15.88 -10.04
N TRP A 87 -14.85 -16.52 -9.23
CA TRP A 87 -14.65 -17.96 -9.28
C TRP A 87 -15.91 -18.74 -8.92
N ALA A 88 -16.74 -18.26 -7.99
CA ALA A 88 -18.02 -18.90 -7.67
C ALA A 88 -18.99 -18.85 -8.86
N VAL A 89 -19.09 -17.70 -9.53
CA VAL A 89 -19.93 -17.55 -10.73
C VAL A 89 -19.39 -18.39 -11.88
N LEU A 90 -18.09 -18.29 -12.20
CA LEU A 90 -17.45 -19.11 -13.24
C LEU A 90 -17.54 -20.60 -12.94
N GLY A 91 -17.27 -21.00 -11.70
CA GLY A 91 -17.36 -22.38 -11.25
C GLY A 91 -18.78 -22.93 -11.39
N THR A 92 -19.78 -22.18 -10.96
CA THR A 92 -21.20 -22.55 -11.12
C THR A 92 -21.59 -22.66 -12.60
N LEU A 93 -21.13 -21.72 -13.43
CA LEU A 93 -21.36 -21.72 -14.87
C LEU A 93 -20.79 -22.98 -15.54
N VAL A 94 -19.60 -23.40 -15.13
CA VAL A 94 -18.88 -24.57 -15.68
C VAL A 94 -19.46 -25.89 -15.17
N ILE A 95 -19.85 -25.98 -13.90
CA ILE A 95 -20.43 -27.20 -13.28
C ILE A 95 -21.80 -27.49 -13.88
N LYS A 96 -22.63 -26.46 -14.11
CA LYS A 96 -23.93 -26.63 -14.74
C LYS A 96 -23.73 -26.94 -16.22
N ARG A 97 -23.67 -28.24 -16.53
CA ARG A 97 -23.38 -28.80 -17.86
C ARG A 97 -24.17 -28.14 -19.00
N SER A 98 -25.41 -27.76 -18.75
CA SER A 98 -26.30 -27.07 -19.69
C SER A 98 -25.90 -25.61 -19.95
N TRP A 99 -25.44 -24.89 -18.93
CA TRP A 99 -25.01 -23.50 -19.07
C TRP A 99 -23.61 -23.40 -19.68
N ARG A 100 -22.71 -24.34 -19.35
CA ARG A 100 -21.40 -24.44 -19.99
C ARG A 100 -21.49 -24.56 -21.51
N HIS A 101 -22.40 -25.39 -22.02
CA HIS A 101 -22.58 -25.56 -23.47
C HIS A 101 -23.16 -24.32 -24.14
N ALA A 102 -24.13 -23.65 -23.50
CA ALA A 102 -24.68 -22.40 -24.01
C ALA A 102 -23.64 -21.28 -24.04
N TYR A 103 -22.85 -21.15 -22.97
CA TYR A 103 -21.76 -20.18 -22.88
C TYR A 103 -20.67 -20.44 -23.93
N PHE A 104 -20.21 -21.68 -24.06
CA PHE A 104 -19.16 -22.03 -25.02
C PHE A 104 -19.62 -21.77 -26.46
N ARG A 105 -20.86 -22.14 -26.80
CA ARG A 105 -21.45 -21.86 -28.11
C ARG A 105 -21.51 -20.35 -28.40
N PHE A 106 -21.90 -19.55 -27.42
CA PHE A 106 -21.94 -18.09 -27.57
C PHE A 106 -20.54 -17.51 -27.77
N VAL A 107 -19.54 -17.96 -27.00
CA VAL A 107 -18.15 -17.50 -27.15
C VAL A 107 -17.58 -17.89 -28.51
N GLU A 108 -17.86 -19.10 -28.99
CA GLU A 108 -17.44 -19.58 -30.31
C GLU A 108 -18.02 -18.71 -31.42
N GLU A 109 -19.31 -18.37 -31.36
CA GLU A 109 -19.97 -17.49 -32.33
C GLU A 109 -19.40 -16.06 -32.31
N MET A 110 -19.12 -15.53 -31.12
CA MET A 110 -18.50 -14.21 -30.97
C MET A 110 -17.05 -14.21 -31.50
N THR A 111 -16.30 -15.27 -31.23
CA THR A 111 -14.92 -15.45 -31.70
C THR A 111 -14.86 -15.54 -33.21
N ASP A 112 -15.75 -16.31 -33.84
CA ASP A 112 -15.84 -16.42 -35.30
C ASP A 112 -16.11 -15.06 -35.95
N ARG A 113 -17.09 -14.30 -35.42
CA ARG A 113 -17.41 -12.95 -35.89
C ARG A 113 -16.23 -11.98 -35.76
N ILE A 114 -15.52 -12.03 -34.63
CA ILE A 114 -14.33 -11.20 -34.40
C ILE A 114 -13.21 -11.60 -35.37
N CYS A 115 -12.97 -12.90 -35.57
CA CYS A 115 -11.99 -13.40 -36.52
C CYS A 115 -12.31 -12.92 -37.93
N VAL A 116 -13.55 -13.08 -38.42
CA VAL A 116 -13.97 -12.61 -39.74
C VAL A 116 -13.79 -11.10 -39.86
N PHE A 117 -14.24 -10.32 -38.87
CA PHE A 117 -14.07 -8.86 -38.91
C PHE A 117 -12.60 -8.44 -38.92
N THR A 118 -11.76 -9.08 -38.10
CA THR A 118 -10.32 -8.82 -38.03
C THR A 118 -9.65 -9.17 -39.36
N VAL A 119 -9.97 -10.32 -39.96
CA VAL A 119 -9.46 -10.75 -41.26
C VAL A 119 -9.91 -9.79 -42.38
N VAL A 120 -11.18 -9.38 -42.40
CA VAL A 120 -11.69 -8.43 -43.40
C VAL A 120 -11.02 -7.07 -43.26
N LYS A 121 -10.89 -6.55 -42.02
CA LYS A 121 -10.19 -5.29 -41.74
C LYS A 121 -8.72 -5.36 -42.11
N ALA A 122 -8.03 -6.45 -41.74
CA ALA A 122 -6.64 -6.67 -42.09
C ALA A 122 -6.44 -6.75 -43.61
N THR A 123 -7.30 -7.51 -44.31
CA THR A 123 -7.26 -7.64 -45.78
C THR A 123 -7.56 -6.31 -46.48
N CYS A 124 -8.51 -5.52 -45.97
CA CYS A 124 -8.83 -4.20 -46.49
C CYS A 124 -7.67 -3.21 -46.27
N LEU A 125 -7.08 -3.20 -45.07
CA LEU A 125 -5.91 -2.39 -44.75
C LEU A 125 -4.72 -2.74 -45.66
N GLN A 126 -4.46 -4.02 -45.86
CA GLN A 126 -3.43 -4.50 -46.78
C GLN A 126 -3.67 -4.03 -48.22
N LYS A 127 -4.92 -4.04 -48.70
CA LYS A 127 -5.27 -3.52 -50.03
C LYS A 127 -5.05 -2.01 -50.14
N MET A 128 -5.41 -1.23 -49.12
CA MET A 128 -5.17 0.22 -49.10
C MET A 128 -3.66 0.52 -49.10
N LEU A 129 -2.88 -0.14 -48.25
CA LEU A 129 -1.42 0.01 -48.19
C LEU A 129 -0.72 -0.36 -49.50
N LYS A 130 -1.26 -1.34 -50.24
CA LYS A 130 -0.73 -1.74 -51.55
C LYS A 130 -1.18 -0.81 -52.68
N GLY A 131 -2.38 -0.24 -52.59
CA GLY A 131 -2.91 0.74 -53.54
C GLY A 131 -2.28 2.13 -53.43
N GLU A 132 -1.83 2.51 -52.22
CA GLU A 132 -1.14 3.79 -51.97
C GLU A 132 0.34 3.81 -52.41
N ARG A 133 0.89 2.64 -52.79
CA ARG A 133 2.28 2.46 -53.23
C ARG A 133 2.42 2.27 -54.75
N SER A 134 1.33 2.31 -55.51
CA SER A 134 1.32 2.21 -56.98
C SER A 134 0.87 3.51 -57.63
#